data_AF-A0A4R7G2C2-F1
#
_entry.id   AF-A0A4R7G2C2-F1
#
_cell.length_a   1.000
_cell.length_b   1.000
_cell.length_c   1.000
_cell.angle_alpha   90.00
_cell.angle_beta   90.00
_cell.angle_gamma   90.00
#
_symmetry.space_group_name_H-M   'P 1'
#
loop_
_entity.id
_entity.type
_entity.pdbx_description
1 polymer ?
#
loop_
_entity_poly.entity_id
_entity_poly.type
_entity_poly.pdbx_seq_one_letter_code
_entity_poly.pdbx_strand_id
1 'polypeptide(L)'
;MTEQTPEPATGEQSGPEQSSADHTAAKQSSAVKTRPEPAARTRRPGKPKLDALLAEAVDLAHDALYEIADPEQVGAHLGVTAEGDRLLTHRFAAEKSGYRGWEWFVTVARAPRAKLVTVCEIGLLPGEDALIAPEWVPWLERMNDEERQAHKAEQAEADEA
;
A
#
# COMPACT_ATOMS: atom_id res chain seq x y z
N MET A 1 -13.59 -47.96 -5.74
CA MET A 1 -14.19 -46.66 -6.12
C MET A 1 -13.06 -45.66 -6.11
N THR A 2 -12.82 -45.06 -7.26
CA THR A 2 -11.60 -44.37 -7.70
C THR A 2 -11.22 -43.16 -6.84
N GLU A 3 -9.95 -43.08 -6.43
CA GLU A 3 -9.31 -41.86 -5.92
C GLU A 3 -9.03 -40.91 -7.09
N GLN A 4 -9.38 -39.63 -6.93
CA GLN A 4 -9.20 -38.59 -7.95
C GLN A 4 -8.21 -37.53 -7.46
N THR A 5 -7.00 -37.62 -8.00
CA THR A 5 -5.95 -36.59 -8.00
C THR A 5 -6.36 -35.42 -8.92
N PRO A 6 -6.13 -34.16 -8.53
CA PRO A 6 -5.94 -33.08 -9.50
C PRO A 6 -4.46 -32.73 -9.69
N GLU A 7 -4.09 -32.58 -10.95
CA GLU A 7 -2.78 -32.24 -11.50
C GLU A 7 -2.31 -30.81 -11.12
N PRO A 8 -0.99 -30.56 -10.99
CA PRO A 8 -0.45 -29.22 -10.90
C PRO A 8 -0.27 -28.59 -12.30
N ALA A 9 -0.75 -27.36 -12.46
CA ALA A 9 -0.51 -26.57 -13.66
C ALA A 9 0.91 -26.00 -13.65
N THR A 10 1.75 -26.56 -14.51
CA THR A 10 3.05 -26.04 -14.95
C THR A 10 2.88 -24.67 -15.61
N GLY A 11 3.71 -23.71 -15.21
CA GLY A 11 3.78 -22.38 -15.81
C GLY A 11 5.09 -21.70 -15.47
N GLU A 12 6.20 -22.29 -15.90
CA GLU A 12 7.54 -21.71 -15.82
C GLU A 12 8.02 -21.47 -17.25
N GLN A 13 8.35 -20.23 -17.63
CA GLN A 13 9.38 -19.97 -18.64
C GLN A 13 10.12 -18.66 -18.36
N SER A 14 11.44 -18.85 -18.29
CA SER A 14 12.55 -17.92 -18.06
C SER A 14 12.89 -17.04 -19.27
N GLY A 15 13.70 -16.01 -19.00
CA GLY A 15 14.90 -15.76 -19.80
C GLY A 15 14.88 -14.57 -20.78
N PRO A 16 15.90 -13.68 -20.73
CA PRO A 16 15.98 -12.50 -21.59
C PRO A 16 16.71 -12.80 -22.92
N GLU A 17 16.22 -12.24 -24.03
CA GLU A 17 17.00 -12.13 -25.27
C GLU A 17 16.88 -10.72 -25.86
N GLN A 18 18.06 -10.11 -26.02
CA GLN A 18 18.28 -8.92 -26.83
C GLN A 18 18.10 -9.31 -28.31
N SER A 19 17.38 -8.49 -29.08
CA SER A 19 17.52 -8.49 -30.52
C SER A 19 17.54 -7.06 -31.06
N SER A 20 18.69 -6.73 -31.64
CA SER A 20 19.00 -5.58 -32.45
C SER A 20 18.05 -5.46 -33.64
N ALA A 21 17.45 -4.30 -33.82
CA ALA A 21 16.78 -3.93 -35.06
C ALA A 21 17.28 -2.56 -35.51
N ASP A 22 18.26 -2.59 -36.40
CA ASP A 22 18.63 -1.48 -37.27
C ASP A 22 17.41 -1.07 -38.11
N HIS A 23 16.81 0.08 -37.80
CA HIS A 23 15.82 0.74 -38.64
C HIS A 23 16.40 2.06 -39.14
N THR A 24 16.95 1.99 -40.35
CA THR A 24 17.29 3.15 -41.17
C THR A 24 16.00 3.81 -41.65
N ALA A 25 15.72 5.03 -41.18
CA ALA A 25 15.05 6.12 -41.92
C ALA A 25 14.69 7.27 -40.97
N ALA A 26 15.40 8.40 -41.06
CA ALA A 26 14.93 9.66 -40.49
C ALA A 26 15.03 10.76 -41.55
N LYS A 27 13.87 11.03 -42.16
CA LYS A 27 13.60 12.11 -43.10
C LYS A 27 13.48 13.42 -42.32
N GLN A 28 14.02 14.48 -42.90
CA GLN A 28 14.10 15.84 -42.38
C GLN A 28 12.77 16.37 -41.84
N SER A 29 12.77 16.91 -40.62
CA SER A 29 11.66 17.67 -40.05
C SER A 29 12.10 19.11 -39.81
N SER A 30 11.43 20.04 -40.47
CA SER A 30 11.65 21.48 -40.35
C SER A 30 11.14 21.98 -39.01
N ALA A 31 11.99 22.71 -38.29
CA ALA A 31 11.66 23.26 -36.99
C ALA A 31 10.61 24.39 -37.09
N VAL A 32 9.37 24.09 -36.67
CA VAL A 32 8.41 25.11 -36.26
C VAL A 32 8.89 25.71 -34.94
N LYS A 33 9.24 26.99 -34.93
CA LYS A 33 9.57 27.72 -33.69
C LYS A 33 8.28 28.04 -32.94
N THR A 34 7.84 27.12 -32.08
CA THR A 34 6.78 27.40 -31.11
C THR A 34 7.36 28.28 -29.99
N ARG A 35 6.77 29.47 -29.79
CA ARG A 35 7.07 30.35 -28.66
C ARG A 35 6.80 29.59 -27.35
N PRO A 36 7.75 29.48 -26.41
CA PRO A 36 7.48 28.80 -25.16
C PRO A 36 6.41 29.59 -24.40
N GLU A 37 5.31 28.92 -24.07
CA GLU A 37 4.30 29.42 -23.15
C GLU A 37 4.97 29.66 -21.79
N PRO A 38 4.70 30.76 -21.07
CA PRO A 38 5.35 31.01 -19.79
C PRO A 38 4.97 29.88 -18.82
N ALA A 39 5.95 29.06 -18.46
CA ALA A 39 5.78 27.99 -17.49
C ALA A 39 5.15 28.57 -16.21
N ALA A 40 3.91 28.15 -15.93
CA ALA A 40 3.22 28.54 -14.71
C ALA A 40 4.13 28.17 -13.53
N ARG A 41 4.56 29.18 -12.76
CA ARG A 41 5.38 28.98 -11.57
C ARG A 41 4.57 28.13 -10.60
N THR A 42 4.87 26.84 -10.52
CA THR A 42 4.29 25.95 -9.53
C THR A 42 4.75 26.44 -8.16
N ARG A 43 3.83 26.99 -7.38
CA ARG A 43 4.11 27.29 -5.97
C ARG A 43 4.41 25.96 -5.28
N ARG A 44 5.53 25.89 -4.56
CA ARG A 44 5.74 24.79 -3.62
C ARG A 44 4.58 24.81 -2.63
N PRO A 45 3.88 23.69 -2.40
CA PRO A 45 2.84 23.66 -1.39
C PRO A 45 3.47 23.98 -0.03
N GLY A 46 2.84 24.90 0.70
CA GLY A 46 3.21 25.16 2.10
C GLY A 46 2.80 23.98 2.98
N LYS A 47 3.19 24.00 4.27
CA LYS A 47 2.75 22.99 5.23
C LYS A 47 1.22 22.89 5.23
N PRO A 48 0.63 21.68 5.16
CA PRO A 48 -0.81 21.50 5.20
C PRO A 48 -1.43 22.20 6.42
N LYS A 49 -2.53 22.93 6.19
CA LYS A 49 -3.24 23.65 7.25
C LYS A 49 -4.26 22.72 7.89
N LEU A 50 -4.32 22.75 9.23
CA LEU A 50 -5.38 22.09 9.97
C LEU A 50 -6.72 22.79 9.69
N ASP A 51 -7.61 22.11 8.97
CA ASP A 51 -8.97 22.58 8.70
C ASP A 51 -9.85 22.32 9.91
N ALA A 52 -10.49 23.36 10.47
CA ALA A 52 -11.22 23.24 11.73
C ALA A 52 -12.41 22.29 11.64
N LEU A 53 -13.16 22.30 10.52
CA LEU A 53 -14.30 21.39 10.32
C LEU A 53 -13.86 19.94 10.30
N LEU A 54 -12.72 19.66 9.65
CA LEU A 54 -12.17 18.31 9.62
C LEU A 54 -11.59 17.93 10.98
N ALA A 55 -10.89 18.82 11.67
CA ALA A 55 -10.34 18.55 12.99
C ALA A 55 -11.41 18.27 14.06
N GLU A 56 -12.60 18.87 13.92
CA GLU A 56 -13.76 18.65 14.79
C GLU A 56 -14.55 17.38 14.41
N ALA A 57 -14.27 16.74 13.27
CA ALA A 57 -15.02 15.58 12.76
C ALA A 57 -14.63 14.25 13.44
N VAL A 58 -14.29 14.28 14.73
CA VAL A 58 -13.87 13.10 15.51
C VAL A 58 -14.99 12.07 15.59
N ASP A 59 -16.23 12.51 15.85
CA ASP A 59 -17.38 11.60 15.97
C ASP A 59 -17.67 10.89 14.65
N LEU A 60 -17.66 11.62 13.52
CA LEU A 60 -17.80 11.04 12.19
C LEU A 60 -16.70 10.00 11.90
N ALA A 61 -15.45 10.31 12.27
CA ALA A 61 -14.34 9.40 12.08
C ALA A 61 -14.50 8.14 12.95
N HIS A 62 -14.92 8.30 14.19
CA HIS A 62 -15.16 7.20 15.11
C HIS A 62 -16.31 6.29 14.64
N ASP A 63 -17.43 6.88 14.23
CA ASP A 63 -18.58 6.15 13.68
C ASP A 63 -18.20 5.34 12.43
N ALA A 64 -17.33 5.89 11.58
CA ALA A 64 -16.85 5.17 10.39
C ALA A 64 -16.02 3.92 10.73
N LEU A 65 -15.32 3.89 11.87
CA LEU A 65 -14.60 2.69 12.31
C LEU A 65 -15.56 1.57 12.75
N TYR A 66 -16.73 1.92 13.28
CA TYR A 66 -17.74 0.96 13.70
C TYR A 66 -18.41 0.21 12.54
N GLU A 67 -18.23 0.68 11.31
CA GLU A 67 -18.66 -0.06 10.12
C GLU A 67 -17.79 -1.30 9.86
N ILE A 68 -16.56 -1.35 10.38
CA ILE A 68 -15.58 -2.43 10.11
C ILE A 68 -15.02 -3.12 11.35
N ALA A 69 -15.23 -2.55 12.53
CA ALA A 69 -14.67 -3.04 13.79
C ALA A 69 -15.73 -2.98 14.89
N ASP A 70 -15.65 -3.93 15.82
CA ASP A 70 -16.48 -3.89 17.03
C ASP A 70 -16.12 -2.65 17.86
N PRO A 71 -17.09 -2.00 18.54
CA PRO A 71 -16.81 -0.79 19.31
C PRO A 71 -15.72 -0.95 20.36
N GLU A 72 -15.60 -2.13 20.97
CA GLU A 72 -14.58 -2.46 21.97
C GLU A 72 -13.17 -2.58 21.38
N GLN A 73 -13.01 -2.61 20.06
CA GLN A 73 -11.72 -2.64 19.38
C GLN A 73 -11.18 -1.23 19.08
N VAL A 74 -12.01 -0.20 19.21
CA VAL A 74 -11.68 1.20 18.92
C VAL A 74 -11.54 1.95 20.23
N GLY A 75 -10.32 2.39 20.54
CA GLY A 75 -9.99 3.12 21.76
C GLY A 75 -10.02 4.63 21.60
N ALA A 76 -9.35 5.33 22.52
CA ALA A 76 -9.34 6.78 22.58
C ALA A 76 -8.76 7.45 21.32
N HIS A 77 -9.31 8.61 20.96
CA HIS A 77 -8.74 9.48 19.92
C HIS A 77 -7.38 10.04 20.37
N LEU A 78 -6.35 9.74 19.58
CA LEU A 78 -4.95 10.07 19.88
C LEU A 78 -4.54 11.43 19.29
N GLY A 79 -5.17 11.84 18.19
CA GLY A 79 -4.87 13.11 17.55
C GLY A 79 -5.26 13.13 16.08
N VAL A 80 -4.95 14.27 15.45
CA VAL A 80 -5.26 14.52 14.05
C VAL A 80 -4.06 15.16 13.35
N THR A 81 -3.78 14.70 12.14
CA THR A 81 -2.70 15.21 11.29
C THR A 81 -3.28 15.76 9.99
N ALA A 82 -2.75 16.89 9.52
CA ALA A 82 -3.10 17.44 8.21
C ALA A 82 -2.20 16.82 7.13
N GLU A 83 -2.79 16.01 6.26
CA GLU A 83 -2.10 15.35 5.15
C GLU A 83 -2.07 16.22 3.89
N GLY A 84 -3.06 17.10 3.72
CA GLY A 84 -3.18 17.95 2.54
C GLY A 84 -4.19 19.09 2.71
N ASP A 85 -4.49 19.77 1.61
CA ASP A 85 -5.49 20.84 1.60
C ASP A 85 -6.89 20.24 1.73
N ARG A 86 -7.54 20.46 2.89
CA ARG A 86 -8.83 19.86 3.26
C ARG A 86 -8.80 18.32 3.27
N LEU A 87 -7.70 17.76 3.76
CA LEU A 87 -7.48 16.33 3.94
C LEU A 87 -6.73 16.11 5.27
N LEU A 88 -7.39 15.48 6.25
CA LEU A 88 -6.86 15.22 7.58
C LEU A 88 -7.02 13.74 7.93
N THR A 89 -6.15 13.21 8.78
CA THR A 89 -6.24 11.84 9.30
C THR A 89 -6.37 11.86 10.81
N HIS A 90 -7.47 11.31 11.31
CA HIS A 90 -7.69 11.05 12.73
C HIS A 90 -7.06 9.72 13.13
N ARG A 91 -6.48 9.66 14.33
CA ARG A 91 -5.87 8.46 14.89
C ARG A 91 -6.57 8.06 16.18
N PHE A 92 -6.79 6.76 16.36
CA PHE A 92 -7.40 6.20 17.56
C PHE A 92 -6.58 5.00 18.03
N ALA A 93 -6.52 4.75 19.34
CA ALA A 93 -5.88 3.55 19.87
C ALA A 93 -6.59 2.29 19.34
N ALA A 94 -5.84 1.24 18.98
CA ALA A 94 -6.43 -0.05 18.67
C ALA A 94 -6.45 -0.95 19.90
N GLU A 95 -7.65 -1.30 20.37
CA GLU A 95 -7.88 -2.22 21.49
C GLU A 95 -8.15 -3.66 21.00
N LYS A 96 -7.88 -3.90 19.71
CA LYS A 96 -8.03 -5.21 19.06
C LYS A 96 -6.98 -6.20 19.55
N SER A 97 -7.43 -7.37 20.02
CA SER A 97 -6.54 -8.47 20.43
C SER A 97 -5.56 -8.85 19.30
N GLY A 98 -4.28 -8.94 19.64
CA GLY A 98 -3.18 -9.19 18.70
C GLY A 98 -2.58 -7.94 18.03
N TYR A 99 -3.19 -6.76 18.21
CA TYR A 99 -2.77 -5.50 17.57
C TYR A 99 -2.21 -4.49 18.60
N ARG A 100 -1.48 -4.98 19.60
CA ARG A 100 -0.88 -4.12 20.63
C ARG A 100 -0.02 -3.03 20.00
N GLY A 101 -0.27 -1.78 20.38
CA GLY A 101 0.47 -0.61 19.90
C GLY A 101 0.12 -0.19 18.48
N TRP A 102 -0.85 -0.84 17.84
CA TRP A 102 -1.42 -0.37 16.59
C TRP A 102 -2.44 0.72 16.85
N GLU A 103 -2.73 1.49 15.81
CA GLU A 103 -3.66 2.60 15.87
C GLU A 103 -4.56 2.54 14.64
N TRP A 104 -5.85 2.73 14.85
CA TRP A 104 -6.79 2.99 13.77
C TRP A 104 -6.49 4.34 13.15
N PHE A 105 -6.70 4.45 11.84
CA PHE A 105 -6.74 5.73 11.17
C PHE A 105 -8.04 5.90 10.40
N VAL A 106 -8.46 7.14 10.29
CA VAL A 106 -9.58 7.56 9.43
C VAL A 106 -9.19 8.83 8.74
N THR A 107 -9.04 8.77 7.42
CA THR A 107 -8.75 9.96 6.62
C THR A 107 -10.06 10.57 6.18
N VAL A 108 -10.24 11.86 6.47
CA VAL A 108 -11.42 12.64 6.14
C VAL A 108 -11.07 13.81 5.22
N ALA A 109 -11.99 14.14 4.32
CA ALA A 109 -11.85 15.24 3.40
C ALA A 109 -13.14 16.03 3.26
N ARG A 110 -13.03 17.22 2.67
CA ARG A 110 -14.20 17.98 2.21
C ARG A 110 -13.91 18.75 0.93
N ALA A 111 -14.93 18.88 0.09
CA ALA A 111 -14.84 19.72 -1.10
C ALA A 111 -14.64 21.22 -0.72
N PRO A 112 -14.04 22.03 -1.62
CA PRO A 112 -13.91 23.47 -1.40
C PRO A 112 -15.27 24.14 -1.15
N ARG A 113 -15.35 24.99 -0.11
CA ARG A 113 -16.58 25.70 0.33
C ARG A 113 -17.70 24.79 0.85
N ALA A 114 -17.60 23.47 0.73
CA ALA A 114 -18.52 22.55 1.35
C ALA A 114 -18.28 22.48 2.86
N LYS A 115 -19.37 22.31 3.60
CA LYS A 115 -19.37 22.01 5.04
C LYS A 115 -19.48 20.51 5.33
N LEU A 116 -19.90 19.72 4.33
CA LEU A 116 -19.98 18.28 4.44
C LEU A 116 -18.58 17.67 4.47
N VAL A 117 -18.30 16.91 5.51
CA VAL A 117 -17.10 16.07 5.66
C VAL A 117 -17.42 14.67 5.17
N THR A 118 -16.47 14.05 4.47
CA THR A 118 -16.57 12.68 3.94
C THR A 118 -15.35 11.86 4.34
N VAL A 119 -15.54 10.57 4.55
CA VAL A 119 -14.46 9.62 4.82
C VAL A 119 -13.84 9.15 3.49
N CYS A 120 -12.51 9.12 3.42
CA CYS A 120 -11.77 8.66 2.26
C CYS A 120 -11.30 7.21 2.42
N GLU A 121 -10.80 6.88 3.60
CA GLU A 121 -10.21 5.58 3.92
C GLU A 121 -10.19 5.37 5.43
N ILE A 122 -10.18 4.10 5.82
CA ILE A 122 -10.11 3.63 7.19
C ILE A 122 -9.20 2.40 7.24
N GLY A 123 -8.50 2.21 8.35
CA GLY A 123 -7.68 1.03 8.52
C GLY A 123 -6.81 1.06 9.76
N LEU A 124 -5.85 0.14 9.80
CA LEU A 124 -4.89 -0.02 10.89
C LEU A 124 -3.49 0.27 10.39
N LEU A 125 -2.72 1.01 11.18
CA LEU A 125 -1.30 1.20 10.97
C LEU A 125 -0.55 0.87 12.26
N PRO A 126 0.69 0.36 12.16
CA PRO A 126 1.55 0.22 13.32
C PRO A 126 1.82 1.61 13.91
N GLY A 127 1.54 1.78 15.21
CA GLY A 127 2.00 2.92 15.99
C GLY A 127 3.44 2.71 16.47
N GLU A 128 3.93 3.62 17.32
CA GLU A 128 5.31 3.59 17.83
C GLU A 128 5.61 2.33 18.64
N ASP A 129 4.63 1.83 19.39
CA ASP A 129 4.74 0.65 20.25
C ASP A 129 4.26 -0.65 19.57
N ALA A 130 3.99 -0.62 18.26
CA ALA A 130 3.42 -1.76 17.56
C ALA A 130 4.40 -2.93 17.46
N LEU A 131 3.90 -4.13 17.77
CA LEU A 131 4.63 -5.35 17.44
C LEU A 131 4.53 -5.56 15.91
N ILE A 132 5.64 -5.33 15.22
CA ILE A 132 5.78 -5.49 13.77
C ILE A 132 6.35 -6.87 13.40
N ALA A 133 5.98 -7.34 12.22
CA ALA A 133 6.48 -8.60 11.68
C ALA A 133 8.00 -8.54 11.49
N PRO A 134 8.71 -9.67 11.68
CA PRO A 134 10.12 -9.77 11.34
C PRO A 134 10.32 -9.63 9.82
N GLU A 135 11.58 -9.45 9.42
CA GLU A 135 11.95 -9.47 8.01
C GLU A 135 11.49 -10.78 7.35
N TRP A 136 11.04 -10.68 6.11
CA TRP A 136 10.64 -11.85 5.33
C TRP A 136 11.87 -12.72 5.04
N VAL A 137 11.75 -14.00 5.39
CA VAL A 137 12.78 -15.00 5.10
C VAL A 137 12.31 -15.86 3.91
N PRO A 138 13.13 -16.14 2.88
CA PRO A 138 12.80 -17.08 1.81
C PRO A 138 12.29 -18.42 2.34
N TRP A 139 11.33 -19.03 1.64
CA TRP A 139 10.74 -20.29 2.10
C TRP A 139 11.78 -21.40 2.30
N LEU A 140 12.75 -21.53 1.40
CA LEU A 140 13.84 -22.52 1.49
C LEU A 140 14.69 -22.34 2.76
N GLU A 141 14.82 -21.11 3.25
CA GLU A 141 15.54 -20.78 4.48
C GLU A 141 14.70 -20.99 5.74
N ARG A 142 13.36 -21.05 5.61
CA ARG A 142 12.46 -21.45 6.70
C ARG A 142 12.46 -22.96 6.94
N MET A 143 12.79 -23.76 5.92
CA MET A 143 12.91 -25.21 6.05
C MET A 143 14.01 -25.57 7.04
N ASN A 144 13.77 -26.64 7.81
CA ASN A 144 14.84 -27.23 8.59
C ASN A 144 15.91 -27.85 7.66
N ASP A 145 17.05 -28.21 8.23
CA ASP A 145 18.18 -28.68 7.41
C ASP A 145 17.86 -29.99 6.68
N GLU A 146 17.09 -30.90 7.28
CA GLU A 146 16.70 -32.19 6.67
C GLU A 146 15.79 -31.98 5.44
N GLU A 147 14.75 -31.16 5.61
CA GLU A 147 13.83 -30.72 4.57
C GLU A 147 14.55 -30.05 3.41
N ARG A 148 15.58 -29.24 3.72
CA ARG A 148 16.38 -28.54 2.71
C ARG A 148 17.30 -29.48 1.93
N GLN A 149 17.87 -30.51 2.56
CA GLN A 149 18.66 -31.52 1.86
C GLN A 149 17.78 -32.39 0.96
N ALA A 150 16.59 -32.78 1.43
CA ALA A 150 15.62 -33.52 0.63
C ALA A 150 15.22 -32.75 -0.63
N HIS A 151 14.84 -31.47 -0.49
CA HIS A 151 14.50 -30.61 -1.63
C HIS A 151 15.68 -30.45 -2.63
N LYS A 152 16.93 -30.38 -2.15
CA LYS A 152 18.11 -30.34 -3.03
C LYS A 152 18.34 -31.65 -3.79
N ALA A 153 18.10 -32.79 -3.15
CA ALA A 153 18.23 -34.10 -3.80
C ALA A 153 17.17 -34.27 -4.89
N GLU A 154 15.92 -33.90 -4.61
CA GLU A 154 14.80 -33.94 -5.58
C GLU A 154 15.05 -33.01 -6.79
N GLN A 155 15.60 -31.81 -6.56
CA GLN A 155 15.96 -30.91 -7.66
C GLN A 155 17.11 -31.44 -8.51
N ALA A 156 18.13 -32.06 -7.89
CA ALA A 156 19.23 -32.67 -8.63
C ALA A 156 18.76 -33.82 -9.54
N GLU A 157 17.79 -34.63 -9.06
CA GLU A 157 17.18 -35.70 -9.85
C GLU A 157 16.33 -35.16 -11.01
N ALA A 158 15.66 -34.01 -10.83
CA ALA A 158 14.87 -33.36 -11.86
C ALA A 158 15.72 -32.66 -12.94
N ASP A 159 16.87 -32.07 -12.58
CA ASP A 159 17.79 -31.43 -13.53
C ASP A 159 18.59 -32.44 -14.37
N GLU A 160 18.72 -33.69 -13.90
CA GLU A 160 19.41 -34.78 -14.60
C GLU A 160 18.50 -35.54 -15.59
N ALA A 161 17.18 -35.35 -15.51
CA ALA A 161 16.15 -36.01 -16.33
C ALA A 161 15.80 -35.24 -17.62
#